data_AF-A0A7S0VT08-F1
#
_entry.id   AF-A0A7S0VT08-F1
#
_cell.length_a   1.000
_cell.length_b   1.000
_cell.length_c   1.000
_cell.angle_alpha   90.00
_cell.angle_beta   90.00
_cell.angle_gamma   90.00
#
_symmetry.space_group_name_H-M   'P 1'
#
loop_
_entity.id
_entity.type
_entity.pdbx_description
1 polymer ?
#
loop_
_entity_poly.entity_id
_entity_poly.type
_entity_poly.pdbx_seq_one_letter_code
_entity_poly.pdbx_strand_id
1 'polypeptide(L)'
;AQLIEREAAFGTVYCRKHTPWEFFYEVPKAMRNVNVPLVLMQVRFDGKIGFFGGVVEEGETVDDTLARELREELGVQNASVGGGFEYLCSHEVAQARLRAHFFAREVSREEFLAIEEG
;
A
#
# COMPACT_ATOMS: atom_id res chain seq x y z
N ALA A 1 -1.47 -7.13 30.65
CA ALA A 1 -1.50 -6.67 29.25
C ALA A 1 -0.51 -5.53 29.11
N GLN A 2 0.36 -5.53 28.09
CA GLN A 2 1.20 -4.37 27.82
C GLN A 2 0.29 -3.23 27.32
N LEU A 3 0.45 -2.02 27.86
CA LEU A 3 -0.29 -0.85 27.36
C LEU A 3 0.17 -0.54 25.94
N ILE A 4 -0.77 -0.60 24.99
CA ILE A 4 -0.64 0.02 23.68
C ILE A 4 -0.80 1.52 23.88
N GLU A 5 0.17 2.28 23.41
CA GLU A 5 0.20 3.73 23.62
C GLU A 5 -0.08 4.51 22.34
N ARG A 6 0.04 3.87 21.17
CA ARG A 6 -0.04 4.54 19.86
C ARG A 6 -0.75 3.68 18.83
N GLU A 7 -1.38 4.34 17.88
CA GLU A 7 -1.95 3.72 16.68
C GLU A 7 -1.15 4.14 15.44
N ALA A 8 -1.14 3.30 14.42
CA ALA A 8 -0.57 3.60 13.11
C ALA A 8 -1.49 3.07 12.01
N ALA A 9 -1.53 3.78 10.89
CA ALA A 9 -2.30 3.40 9.72
C ALA A 9 -1.36 3.12 8.55
N PHE A 10 -1.50 1.96 7.93
CA PHE A 10 -0.72 1.55 6.76
C PHE A 10 -1.64 1.11 5.63
N GLY A 11 -1.26 1.37 4.39
CA GLY A 11 -2.05 1.00 3.23
C GLY A 11 -1.25 0.64 1.99
N THR A 12 -1.90 -0.06 1.09
CA THR A 12 -1.38 -0.41 -0.24
C THR A 12 -2.47 -0.35 -1.31
N VAL A 13 -2.08 -0.05 -2.54
CA VAL A 13 -2.86 -0.42 -3.71
C VAL A 13 -2.41 -1.78 -4.23
N TYR A 14 -3.32 -2.53 -4.85
CA TYR A 14 -3.00 -3.81 -5.49
C TYR A 14 -3.77 -3.98 -6.79
N CYS A 15 -3.20 -4.74 -7.73
CA CYS A 15 -3.84 -5.12 -8.99
C CYS A 15 -3.92 -6.64 -9.10
N ARG A 16 -5.12 -7.21 -9.22
CA ARG A 16 -5.28 -8.67 -9.34
C ARG A 16 -4.89 -9.22 -10.70
N LYS A 17 -4.92 -8.38 -11.74
CA LYS A 17 -4.77 -8.80 -13.14
C LYS A 17 -3.59 -8.08 -13.79
N HIS A 18 -2.46 -8.77 -13.89
CA HIS A 18 -1.30 -8.27 -14.61
C HIS A 18 -0.53 -9.41 -15.28
N THR A 19 -0.17 -9.20 -16.54
CA THR A 19 0.50 -10.17 -17.41
C THR A 19 1.86 -9.62 -17.82
N PRO A 20 2.90 -9.75 -16.97
CA PRO A 20 4.17 -9.05 -17.17
C PRO A 20 4.87 -9.46 -18.47
N TRP A 21 4.61 -10.70 -18.94
CA TRP A 21 5.25 -11.26 -20.13
C TRP A 21 4.46 -11.09 -21.42
N GLU A 22 3.35 -10.33 -21.41
CA GLU A 22 2.44 -10.22 -22.56
C GLU A 22 3.15 -9.74 -23.84
N PHE A 23 4.15 -8.85 -23.69
CA PHE A 23 4.91 -8.25 -24.80
C PHE A 23 6.29 -8.88 -25.04
N PHE A 24 6.66 -9.93 -24.30
CA PHE A 24 7.98 -10.58 -24.43
C PHE A 24 7.90 -11.79 -25.39
N TYR A 25 8.26 -11.56 -26.66
CA TYR A 25 8.12 -12.57 -27.72
C TYR A 25 9.09 -13.75 -27.60
N GLU A 26 10.13 -13.61 -26.78
CA GLU A 26 11.12 -14.65 -26.47
C GLU A 26 10.60 -15.62 -25.40
N VAL A 27 9.60 -15.21 -24.62
CA VAL A 27 8.99 -16.02 -23.55
C VAL A 27 7.97 -17.01 -24.14
N PRO A 28 7.90 -18.28 -23.68
CA PRO A 28 6.92 -19.24 -24.17
C PRO A 28 5.48 -18.71 -24.11
N LYS A 29 4.65 -19.00 -25.13
CA LYS A 29 3.25 -18.52 -25.20
C LYS A 29 2.43 -18.82 -23.93
N ALA A 30 2.67 -19.98 -23.30
CA ALA A 30 2.00 -20.36 -22.06
C ALA A 30 2.28 -19.39 -20.90
N MET A 31 3.47 -18.80 -20.85
CA MET A 31 3.89 -17.86 -19.82
C MET A 31 3.35 -16.44 -20.07
N ARG A 32 3.04 -16.07 -21.32
CA ARG A 32 2.53 -14.72 -21.66
C ARG A 32 1.15 -14.40 -21.10
N ASN A 33 0.37 -15.43 -20.79
CA ASN A 33 -0.98 -15.32 -20.23
C ASN A 33 -1.02 -15.60 -18.72
N VAL A 34 0.13 -15.78 -18.08
CA VAL A 34 0.17 -16.01 -16.64
C VAL A 34 -0.19 -14.72 -15.91
N ASN A 35 -1.21 -14.81 -15.07
CA ASN A 35 -1.61 -13.71 -14.21
C ASN A 35 -0.71 -13.63 -12.98
N VAL A 36 -0.08 -12.47 -12.78
CA VAL A 36 0.79 -12.15 -11.64
C VAL A 36 0.23 -10.92 -10.94
N PRO A 37 -0.46 -11.05 -9.81
CA PRO A 37 -0.95 -9.90 -9.06
C PRO A 37 0.19 -8.96 -8.63
N LEU A 38 -0.09 -7.66 -8.60
CA LEU A 38 0.83 -6.63 -8.14
C LEU A 38 0.38 -6.06 -6.79
N VAL A 39 1.33 -5.73 -5.93
CA VAL A 39 1.13 -5.04 -4.65
C VAL A 39 2.19 -3.96 -4.53
N LEU A 40 1.80 -2.74 -4.19
CA LEU A 40 2.73 -1.63 -4.10
C LEU A 40 3.38 -1.56 -2.71
N MET A 41 4.70 -1.46 -2.67
CA MET A 41 5.48 -1.29 -1.45
C MET A 41 6.56 -0.24 -1.67
N GLN A 42 7.14 0.28 -0.60
CA GLN A 42 8.22 1.27 -0.66
C GLN A 42 9.47 0.83 0.10
N VAL A 43 10.61 1.35 -0.36
CA VAL A 43 11.87 1.29 0.39
C VAL A 43 11.90 2.49 1.35
N ARG A 44 11.92 2.21 2.64
CA ARG A 44 11.95 3.22 3.70
C ARG A 44 13.35 3.81 3.86
N PHE A 45 13.42 4.95 4.57
CA PHE A 45 14.68 5.63 4.89
C PHE A 45 15.70 4.74 5.64
N ASP A 46 15.24 3.72 6.38
CA ASP A 46 16.07 2.78 7.11
C ASP A 46 16.51 1.57 6.26
N GLY A 47 16.27 1.61 4.95
CA GLY A 47 16.63 0.57 3.99
C GLY A 47 15.72 -0.66 4.04
N LYS A 48 14.66 -0.66 4.84
CA LYS A 48 13.69 -1.76 4.91
C LYS A 48 12.57 -1.56 3.90
N ILE A 49 11.93 -2.65 3.51
CA ILE A 49 10.73 -2.64 2.68
C ILE A 49 9.50 -2.58 3.60
N GLY A 50 8.56 -1.70 3.28
CA GLY A 50 7.32 -1.55 4.02
C GLY A 50 6.17 -1.04 3.16
N PHE A 51 4.99 -0.94 3.77
CA PHE A 51 3.85 -0.27 3.16
C PHE A 51 3.88 1.23 3.43
N PHE A 52 3.05 1.96 2.70
CA PHE A 52 2.82 3.39 2.93
C PHE A 52 2.07 3.59 4.22
N GLY A 53 2.38 4.64 4.97
CA GLY A 53 1.72 4.91 6.24
C GLY A 53 2.64 5.33 7.38
N GLY A 54 2.01 5.66 8.50
CA GLY A 54 2.66 6.27 9.64
C GLY A 54 1.83 6.22 10.91
N VAL A 55 2.34 6.89 11.94
CA VAL A 55 1.73 6.94 13.27
C VAL A 55 0.58 7.95 13.26
N VAL A 56 -0.52 7.63 13.94
CA VAL A 56 -1.66 8.52 14.11
C VAL A 56 -1.28 9.70 14.99
N GLU A 57 -1.51 10.92 14.50
CA GLU A 57 -1.21 12.15 15.21
C GLU A 57 -2.39 12.64 16.07
N GLU A 58 -2.14 13.59 16.97
CA GLU A 58 -3.17 14.12 17.87
C GLU A 58 -4.28 14.81 17.06
N GLY A 59 -5.51 14.34 17.22
CA GLY A 59 -6.69 14.88 16.52
C GLY A 59 -6.99 14.20 15.18
N GLU A 60 -6.19 13.24 14.73
CA GLU A 60 -6.47 12.44 13.53
C GLU A 60 -7.23 11.15 13.85
N THR A 61 -8.10 10.72 12.94
CA THR A 61 -8.57 9.33 12.89
C THR A 61 -7.58 8.45 12.13
N VAL A 62 -7.70 7.12 12.26
CA VAL A 62 -6.88 6.16 11.48
C VAL A 62 -7.01 6.40 9.97
N ASP A 63 -8.22 6.70 9.50
CA ASP A 63 -8.50 7.00 8.09
C ASP A 63 -7.87 8.34 7.66
N ASP A 64 -7.92 9.37 8.51
CA ASP A 64 -7.28 10.67 8.24
C ASP A 64 -5.76 10.51 8.11
N THR A 65 -5.14 9.79 9.05
CA THR A 65 -3.72 9.46 9.03
C THR A 65 -3.37 8.71 7.75
N LEU A 66 -4.13 7.67 7.38
CA LEU A 66 -3.86 6.93 6.14
C LEU A 66 -3.90 7.84 4.92
N ALA A 67 -4.92 8.70 4.82
CA ALA A 67 -5.08 9.61 3.70
C ALA A 67 -3.97 10.69 3.66
N ARG A 68 -3.47 11.15 4.81
CA ARG A 68 -2.33 12.06 4.90
C ARG A 68 -1.05 11.38 4.42
N GLU A 69 -0.70 10.23 4.99
CA GLU A 69 0.54 9.50 4.68
C GLU A 69 0.60 9.09 3.21
N LEU A 70 -0.49 8.53 2.66
CA LEU A 70 -0.54 8.18 1.24
C LEU A 70 -0.32 9.39 0.33
N ARG A 71 -0.82 10.58 0.69
CA ARG A 71 -0.63 11.81 -0.09
C ARG A 71 0.81 12.31 -0.03
N GLU A 72 1.44 12.19 1.14
CA GLU A 72 2.82 12.62 1.37
C GLU A 72 3.82 11.69 0.67
N GLU A 73 3.62 10.37 0.78
CA GLU A 73 4.57 9.37 0.30
C GLU A 73 4.39 9.00 -1.19
N LEU A 74 3.17 9.08 -1.75
CA LEU A 74 2.90 8.78 -3.16
C LEU A 74 2.86 10.04 -4.06
N GLY A 75 3.01 11.23 -3.49
CA GLY A 75 3.05 12.49 -4.24
C GLY A 75 1.67 13.04 -4.66
N VAL A 76 1.56 14.37 -4.60
CA VAL A 76 0.33 15.18 -4.74
C VAL A 76 -0.33 15.11 -6.14
N GLN A 77 0.28 14.45 -7.13
CA GLN A 77 -0.28 14.30 -8.48
C GLN A 77 -1.31 13.18 -8.57
N ASN A 78 -1.29 12.23 -7.64
CA ASN A 78 -2.21 11.09 -7.63
C ASN A 78 -3.51 11.42 -6.89
N ALA A 79 -4.29 12.35 -7.45
CA ALA A 79 -5.69 12.56 -7.07
C ALA A 79 -6.54 11.27 -7.15
N SER A 80 -6.03 10.25 -7.84
CA SER A 80 -6.56 8.89 -7.98
C SER A 80 -6.42 8.01 -6.72
N VAL A 81 -5.46 8.28 -5.82
CA VAL A 81 -5.26 7.47 -4.60
C VAL A 81 -6.33 7.77 -3.54
N GLY A 82 -7.14 8.81 -3.72
CA GLY A 82 -8.18 9.21 -2.76
C GLY A 82 -9.29 8.17 -2.59
N GLY A 83 -9.39 7.61 -1.37
CA GLY A 83 -10.54 6.82 -0.91
C GLY A 83 -10.63 5.41 -1.47
N GLY A 84 -11.63 4.64 -1.00
CA GLY A 84 -11.85 3.25 -1.43
C GLY A 84 -10.93 2.21 -0.80
N PHE A 85 -10.14 2.59 0.20
CA PHE A 85 -9.35 1.66 0.99
C PHE A 85 -10.25 0.87 1.93
N GLU A 86 -10.15 -0.45 1.87
CA GLU A 86 -10.85 -1.38 2.74
C GLU A 86 -9.96 -1.74 3.92
N TYR A 87 -10.51 -1.68 5.13
CA TYR A 87 -9.84 -2.18 6.32
C TYR A 87 -9.70 -3.71 6.23
N LEU A 88 -8.48 -4.22 6.44
CA LEU A 88 -8.20 -5.66 6.41
C LEU A 88 -7.95 -6.22 7.80
N CYS A 89 -7.07 -5.61 8.58
CA CYS A 89 -6.69 -6.13 9.89
C CYS A 89 -5.95 -5.11 10.77
N SER A 90 -5.84 -5.42 12.06
CA SER A 90 -4.93 -4.77 13.00
C SER A 90 -4.01 -5.78 13.65
N HIS A 91 -2.76 -5.38 13.91
CA HIS A 91 -1.80 -6.16 14.68
C HIS A 91 -1.21 -5.34 15.82
N GLU A 92 -1.08 -5.97 17.00
CA GLU A 92 -0.40 -5.38 18.14
C GLU A 92 1.10 -5.67 18.04
N VAL A 93 1.91 -4.62 17.89
CA VAL A 93 3.37 -4.69 17.81
C VAL A 93 3.95 -4.34 19.18
N ALA A 94 4.06 -5.35 20.04
CA ALA A 94 4.47 -5.22 21.44
C ALA A 94 5.77 -4.42 21.62
N GLN A 95 6.79 -4.69 20.80
CA GLN A 95 8.10 -4.04 20.86
C GLN A 95 8.03 -2.53 20.59
N ALA A 96 7.05 -2.11 19.77
CA ALA A 96 6.83 -0.70 19.43
C ALA A 96 5.72 -0.05 20.27
N ARG A 97 5.03 -0.83 21.13
CA ARG A 97 3.84 -0.43 21.90
C ARG A 97 2.77 0.20 21.01
N LEU A 98 2.60 -0.39 19.83
CA LEU A 98 1.86 0.16 18.70
C LEU A 98 0.76 -0.81 18.25
N ARG A 99 -0.43 -0.30 17.91
CA ARG A 99 -1.40 -1.03 17.10
C ARG A 99 -1.30 -0.55 15.65
N ALA A 100 -0.94 -1.45 14.74
CA ALA A 100 -0.83 -1.16 13.32
C ALA A 100 -2.08 -1.64 12.58
N HIS A 101 -2.81 -0.71 11.97
CA HIS A 101 -3.98 -0.97 11.13
C HIS A 101 -3.55 -1.05 9.68
N PHE A 102 -4.07 -2.02 8.94
CA PHE A 102 -3.72 -2.27 7.55
C PHE A 102 -4.94 -2.21 6.65
N PHE A 103 -4.80 -1.46 5.56
CA PHE A 103 -5.83 -1.23 4.56
C PHE A 103 -5.32 -1.59 3.16
N ALA A 104 -6.24 -1.93 2.26
CA ALA A 104 -5.89 -2.16 0.87
C ALA A 104 -6.96 -1.66 -0.09
N ARG A 105 -6.55 -1.30 -1.30
CA ARG A 105 -7.45 -0.90 -2.38
C ARG A 105 -7.08 -1.61 -3.68
N GLU A 106 -8.06 -2.27 -4.29
CA GLU A 106 -7.90 -2.80 -5.65
C GLU A 106 -7.95 -1.66 -6.66
N VAL A 107 -7.02 -1.66 -7.61
CA VAL A 107 -6.96 -0.69 -8.71
C VAL A 107 -6.80 -1.40 -10.05
N SER A 108 -7.09 -0.70 -11.15
CA SER A 108 -6.77 -1.22 -12.48
C SER A 108 -5.25 -1.30 -12.67
N ARG A 109 -4.79 -2.03 -13.69
CA ARG A 109 -3.36 -2.09 -14.01
C ARG A 109 -2.84 -0.70 -14.41
N GLU A 110 -3.61 0.02 -15.22
CA GLU A 110 -3.26 1.36 -15.69
C GLU A 110 -3.11 2.33 -14.52
N GLU A 111 -4.03 2.28 -13.55
CA GLU A 111 -3.95 3.10 -12.34
C GLU A 111 -2.77 2.68 -11.44
N PHE A 112 -2.51 1.37 -11.30
CA PHE A 112 -1.35 0.89 -10.53
C PHE A 112 -0.04 1.44 -11.08
N LEU A 113 0.17 1.36 -12.40
CA LEU A 113 1.39 1.86 -13.05
C LEU A 113 1.49 3.38 -12.96
N ALA A 114 0.37 4.11 -13.10
CA ALA A 114 0.37 5.56 -12.93
C ALA A 114 0.78 5.98 -11.50
N ILE A 115 0.31 5.25 -10.48
CA ILE A 115 0.71 5.49 -9.08
C ILE A 115 2.18 5.16 -8.85
N GLU A 116 2.71 4.10 -9.47
CA GLU A 116 4.12 3.69 -9.36
C GLU A 116 5.07 4.71 -10.01
N GLU A 117 4.67 5.33 -11.13
CA GLU A 117 5.49 6.29 -11.86
C GLU A 117 5.61 7.66 -11.16
N GLY A 118 4.63 8.03 -10.32
CA GLY A 118 4.61 9.28 -9.54
C GLY A 118 3.86 10.42 -10.21
#